data_AF-A0A952HEM2-F1
#
_entry.id   AF-A0A952HEM2-F1
#
_cell.length_a   1.000
_cell.length_b   1.000
_cell.length_c   1.000
_cell.angle_alpha   90.00
_cell.angle_beta   90.00
_cell.angle_gamma   90.00
#
_symmetry.space_group_name_H-M   'P 1'
#
loop_
_entity.id
_entity.type
_entity.pdbx_description
1 polymer ?
#
loop_
_entity_poly.entity_id
_entity_poly.type
_entity_poly.pdbx_seq_one_letter_code
_entity_poly.pdbx_strand_id
1 'polypeptide(L)' 'MTGSQASAQIVIPTNRSTSVDQGQLQQLQNRLQRQQYQQQQQLYRELDRQAVPKPQPGVPVFNPTCRMEAVGNTISRVCR' A
#
# COMPACT_ATOMS: atom_id res chain seq x y z
N MET A 1 -16.76 53.71 -13.32
CA MET A 1 -16.62 52.51 -14.15
C MET A 1 -15.15 52.21 -14.30
N THR A 2 -14.61 51.26 -13.53
CA THR A 2 -13.19 50.85 -13.61
C THR A 2 -13.15 49.41 -14.09
N GLY A 3 -12.86 49.22 -15.38
CA GLY A 3 -12.68 47.90 -15.98
C GLY A 3 -11.34 47.31 -15.56
N SER A 4 -11.37 46.14 -14.94
CA SER A 4 -10.18 45.36 -14.60
C SER A 4 -9.61 44.76 -15.88
N GLN A 5 -8.41 45.17 -16.29
CA GLN A 5 -7.73 44.53 -17.41
C GLN A 5 -7.25 43.14 -16.99
N ALA A 6 -7.62 42.11 -17.76
CA ALA A 6 -7.07 40.77 -17.64
C ALA A 6 -5.83 40.68 -18.55
N SER A 7 -4.65 40.64 -17.93
CA SER A 7 -3.39 40.42 -18.64
C SER A 7 -3.22 38.93 -18.96
N ALA A 8 -3.37 38.54 -20.22
CA ALA A 8 -3.03 37.20 -20.69
C ALA A 8 -1.52 37.10 -20.93
N GLN A 9 -0.84 36.22 -20.20
CA GLN A 9 0.57 35.92 -20.41
C GLN A 9 0.71 35.04 -21.66
N ILE A 10 1.27 35.61 -22.72
CA ILE A 10 1.62 34.88 -23.93
C ILE A 10 2.82 34.00 -23.58
N VAL A 11 2.58 32.70 -23.37
CA VAL A 11 3.65 31.71 -23.21
C VAL A 11 4.35 31.58 -24.55
N ILE A 12 5.49 32.26 -24.68
CA ILE A 12 6.40 32.11 -25.81
C ILE A 12 6.85 30.63 -25.80
N PRO A 13 6.65 29.86 -26.89
CA PRO A 13 7.03 28.45 -26.91
C PRO A 13 8.54 28.34 -27.01
N THR A 14 9.24 28.50 -25.89
CA THR A 14 10.66 28.16 -25.79
C THR A 14 10.79 26.66 -26.00
N ASN A 15 11.31 26.28 -27.17
CA ASN A 15 11.78 24.95 -27.56
C ASN A 15 10.99 23.75 -27.00
N ARG A 16 9.69 23.67 -27.32
CA ARG A 16 8.80 22.55 -26.96
C ARG A 16 9.38 21.17 -27.31
N SER A 17 10.09 21.06 -28.42
CA SER A 17 10.72 19.82 -28.91
C SER A 17 11.71 19.24 -27.90
N THR A 18 12.70 20.03 -27.46
CA THR A 18 13.70 19.54 -26.50
C THR A 18 13.12 19.21 -25.12
N SER A 19 12.10 19.94 -24.65
CA SER A 19 11.43 19.63 -23.38
C SER A 19 10.58 18.36 -23.46
N VAL A 20 9.92 18.10 -24.60
CA VAL A 20 9.15 16.88 -24.83
C VAL A 20 10.08 15.65 -24.87
N ASP A 21 11.22 15.76 -25.56
CA ASP A 21 12.21 14.67 -25.64
C ASP A 21 12.81 14.33 -24.27
N GLN A 22 13.14 15.34 -23.45
CA GLN A 22 13.60 15.13 -22.07
C GLN A 22 12.52 14.52 -21.17
N GLY A 23 11.27 14.94 -21.32
CA GLY A 23 10.14 14.39 -20.58
C GLY A 23 9.90 12.91 -20.90
N GLN A 24 10.02 12.52 -22.18
CA GLN A 24 9.91 11.14 -22.62
C GLN A 24 11.03 10.26 -22.04
N LEU A 25 12.28 10.75 -22.06
CA LEU A 25 13.41 10.02 -21.45
C LEU A 25 13.22 9.82 -19.94
N GLN A 26 12.79 10.86 -19.22
CA GLN A 26 12.49 10.73 -17.79
C GLN A 26 11.33 9.76 -17.53
N GLN A 27 10.28 9.77 -18.36
CA GLN A 27 9.18 8.82 -18.24
C GLN A 27 9.63 7.37 -18.44
N LEU A 28 10.50 7.11 -19.42
CA LEU A 28 11.06 5.79 -19.67
C LEU A 28 11.91 5.31 -18.49
N GLN A 29 12.79 6.17 -17.95
CA GLN A 29 13.59 5.85 -16.76
C GLN A 29 12.70 5.54 -15.56
N ASN A 30 11.67 6.37 -15.32
CA ASN A 30 10.70 6.14 -14.24
C ASN A 30 9.95 4.81 -14.42
N ARG A 31 9.55 4.47 -15.65
CA ARG A 31 8.86 3.20 -15.95
C ARG A 31 9.77 2.01 -15.66
N LEU A 32 11.02 2.06 -16.11
CA LEU A 32 12.01 1.01 -15.87
C LEU A 32 12.28 0.84 -14.37
N GLN A 33 12.49 1.94 -13.65
CA GLN A 33 12.74 1.92 -12.21
C GLN A 33 11.56 1.29 -11.44
N ARG A 34 10.31 1.66 -11.80
CA ARG A 34 9.12 1.06 -11.20
C ARG A 34 9.00 -0.45 -11.49
N GLN A 35 9.32 -0.88 -12.71
CA GLN A 35 9.30 -2.31 -13.06
C GLN A 35 10.33 -3.11 -12.24
N GLN A 36 11.56 -2.60 -12.11
CA GLN A 36 12.59 -3.24 -11.30
C GLN A 36 12.17 -3.33 -9.83
N TYR A 37 11.60 -2.25 -9.27
CA TYR A 37 11.12 -2.26 -7.89
C TYR A 37 9.98 -3.25 -7.67
N GLN A 38 9.04 -3.35 -8.62
CA GLN A 38 7.92 -4.30 -8.53
C GLN A 38 8.42 -5.75 -8.50
N GLN A 39 9.37 -6.11 -9.37
CA GLN A 39 9.99 -7.44 -9.39
C GLN A 39 10.70 -7.75 -8.06
N GLN A 40 11.45 -6.79 -7.53
CA GLN A 40 12.16 -6.98 -6.26
C GLN A 40 11.19 -7.22 -5.09
N GLN A 41 10.08 -6.49 -5.05
CA GLN A 41 9.07 -6.66 -4.01
C GLN A 41 8.32 -8.00 -4.08
N GLN A 42 8.10 -8.53 -5.29
CA GLN A 42 7.54 -9.89 -5.44
C GLN A 42 8.48 -10.91 -4.81
N LEU A 43 9.76 -10.87 -5.18
CA LEU A 43 10.77 -11.78 -4.65
C LEU A 43 10.87 -11.74 -3.11
N TYR A 44 10.83 -10.55 -2.50
CA TYR A 44 10.80 -10.45 -1.04
C TYR A 44 9.53 -11.04 -0.43
N ARG A 45 8.37 -10.88 -1.08
CA ARG A 45 7.12 -11.49 -0.65
C ARG A 45 7.15 -13.01 -0.73
N GLU A 46 7.74 -13.57 -1.79
CA GLU A 46 7.95 -15.01 -1.93
C GLU A 46 8.91 -15.56 -0.86
N LEU A 47 9.96 -14.81 -0.52
CA LEU A 47 10.90 -15.20 0.52
C LEU A 47 10.24 -15.19 1.91
N ASP A 48 9.45 -14.16 2.21
CA ASP A 48 8.72 -14.05 3.49
C ASP A 48 7.62 -15.12 3.61
N ARG A 49 6.92 -15.45 2.52
CA ARG A 49 5.95 -16.57 2.49
C ARG A 49 6.59 -17.93 2.74
N GLN A 50 7.84 -18.15 2.33
CA GLN A 50 8.55 -19.40 2.60
C GLN A 50 8.88 -19.56 4.09
N ALA A 51 8.91 -18.47 4.86
CA ALA A 51 8.93 -18.57 6.31
C ALA A 51 7.60 -19.18 6.77
N VAL A 52 7.67 -20.41 7.31
CA VAL A 52 6.50 -21.13 7.83
C VAL A 52 5.72 -20.19 8.74
N PRO A 53 4.42 -19.92 8.46
CA PRO A 53 3.61 -19.12 9.34
C PRO A 53 3.69 -19.71 10.74
N LYS A 54 4.08 -18.90 11.72
CA LYS A 54 4.10 -19.36 13.11
C LYS A 54 2.72 -19.95 13.42
N PRO A 55 2.65 -21.09 14.14
CA PRO A 55 1.37 -21.65 14.56
C PRO A 55 0.56 -20.52 15.19
N GLN A 56 -0.64 -20.27 14.68
CA GLN A 56 -1.53 -19.30 15.31
C GLN A 56 -1.69 -19.74 16.77
N PRO A 57 -1.53 -18.82 17.75
CA PRO A 57 -1.80 -19.14 19.14
C PRO A 57 -3.17 -19.82 19.21
N GLY A 58 -3.29 -20.86 20.03
CA GLY A 58 -4.57 -21.54 20.25
C GLY A 58 -5.56 -20.60 20.90
N VAL A 59 -6.18 -19.72 20.10
CA VAL A 59 -7.27 -18.85 20.52
C VAL A 59 -8.47 -19.76 20.77
N PRO A 60 -9.10 -19.68 21.96
CA PRO A 60 -10.28 -20.46 22.26
C PRO A 60 -11.36 -20.20 21.20
N VAL A 61 -11.68 -21.22 20.40
CA VAL A 61 -12.82 -21.17 19.48
C VAL A 61 -14.07 -21.44 20.32
N PHE A 62 -14.84 -20.38 20.59
CA PHE A 62 -16.01 -20.45 21.47
C PHE A 62 -17.17 -21.18 20.77
N ASN A 63 -17.53 -22.36 21.26
CA ASN A 63 -18.79 -23.00 20.93
C ASN A 63 -19.92 -22.35 21.75
N PRO A 64 -21.05 -21.93 21.13
CA PRO A 64 -22.11 -21.16 21.80
C PRO A 64 -22.86 -21.93 22.90
N THR A 65 -22.66 -23.25 23.00
CA THR A 65 -23.36 -24.14 23.95
C THR A 65 -22.80 -24.15 25.36
N CYS A 66 -21.64 -23.53 25.61
CA CYS A 66 -21.06 -23.50 26.96
C CYS A 66 -20.79 -22.08 27.41
N ARG A 67 -21.06 -21.79 28.68
CA ARG A 67 -20.76 -20.51 29.32
C ARG A 67 -19.35 -20.54 29.88
N MET A 68 -18.65 -19.42 29.79
CA MET A 68 -17.38 -19.24 30.47
C MET A 68 -17.63 -18.60 31.82
N GLU A 69 -17.15 -19.25 32.88
CA GLU A 69 -17.19 -18.70 34.23
C GLU A 69 -15.75 -18.50 34.72
N ALA A 70 -15.49 -17.34 35.32
CA ALA A 70 -14.23 -17.09 36.01
C ALA A 70 -14.25 -17.86 37.33
N VAL A 71 -13.47 -18.94 37.41
CA VAL A 71 -13.33 -19.75 38.62
C VAL A 71 -11.97 -19.43 39.22
N GLY A 72 -11.96 -18.50 40.18
CA GLY A 72 -10.71 -17.96 40.73
C GLY A 72 -9.92 -17.17 39.68
N ASN A 73 -8.66 -17.56 39.45
CA ASN A 73 -7.76 -16.90 38.47
C ASN A 73 -7.79 -17.54 37.07
N THR A 74 -8.63 -18.56 36.85
CA THR A 74 -8.72 -19.27 35.56
C THR A 74 -10.12 -19.14 34.97
N ILE A 75 -10.20 -19.06 33.65
CA ILE A 75 -11.47 -19.06 32.93
C ILE A 75 -11.81 -20.53 32.63
N SER A 76 -12.88 -21.04 33.26
CA SER A 76 -13.33 -22.42 33.10
C SER A 76 -14.56 -22.48 32.21
N ARG A 77 -14.69 -23.58 31.46
CA ARG A 77 -15.83 -23.83 30.55
C ARG A 77 -16.87 -24.65 31.29
N VAL A 78 -18.06 -24.08 31.53
CA VAL A 78 -19.20 -24.78 32.12
C VAL A 78 -20.21 -25.10 31.03
N CYS A 79 -20.31 -26.37 30.68
CA CYS A 79 -21.33 -26.91 29.80
C CYS A 79 -22.39 -27.59 30.69
N ARG A 80 -23.66 -27.25 30.52
CA ARG A 80 -24.79 -27.98 31.13
C ARG A 80 -25.38 -28.95 30.13
#